data_AF-A0AA37HI64-F1
#
_entry.id   AF-A0AA37HI64-F1
#
_cell.length_a   1.000
_cell.length_b   1.000
_cell.length_c   1.000
_cell.angle_alpha   90.00
_cell.angle_beta   90.00
_cell.angle_gamma   90.00
#
_symmetry.space_group_name_H-M   'P 1'
#
loop_
_entity.id
_entity.type
_entity.pdbx_description
1 polymer ?
#
loop_
_entity_poly.entity_id
_entity_poly.type
_entity_poly.pdbx_seq_one_letter_code
_entity_poly.pdbx_strand_id
1 'polypeptide(L)'
;MSVVTEVLIPIKHLVNGATIAQVPVDEVIYWHVELDGHDILLAEGLPAESFLDTGVRAGFENGSDPVTLHPDFAPRSHADFCRPLVQGGALVTAMRAQLATRAAVLGWIITRDPDLHLVADGAVIRPVVSGDVARFSLPAGTRSARLMSRTYTPDLLDSTSGDRRRLGVPLRGLLMRDRVGFARDVAVDDPALAAGLSYVPGQEGDQWRWTDGSAMLPAALWAGAQGDLTLEVALVSASHWTGDGVYASQASGPAVDGCALAA
;
A
#
# COMPACT_ATOMS: atom_id res chain seq x y z
N MET A 1 -26.86 16.72 -4.33
CA MET A 1 -26.19 18.04 -4.25
C MET A 1 -24.77 17.80 -3.77
N SER A 2 -23.78 17.94 -4.65
CA SER A 2 -22.38 17.98 -4.22
C SER A 2 -22.18 19.33 -3.55
N VAL A 3 -21.89 19.34 -2.25
CA VAL A 3 -21.35 20.54 -1.62
C VAL A 3 -19.92 20.62 -2.12
N VAL A 4 -19.68 21.43 -3.15
CA VAL A 4 -18.33 21.91 -3.46
C VAL A 4 -17.98 22.83 -2.30
N THR A 5 -17.32 22.28 -1.29
CA THR A 5 -16.73 23.09 -0.23
C THR A 5 -15.43 23.68 -0.78
N GLU A 6 -15.38 25.00 -0.89
CA GLU A 6 -14.19 25.79 -1.22
C GLU A 6 -13.16 25.72 -0.07
N VAL A 7 -12.57 24.55 0.15
CA VAL A 7 -11.58 24.29 1.20
C VAL A 7 -10.40 23.50 0.63
N LEU A 8 -9.26 23.57 1.31
CA LEU A 8 -8.12 22.69 1.07
C LEU A 8 -8.16 21.53 2.06
N ILE A 9 -8.08 20.31 1.56
CA ILE A 9 -7.92 19.10 2.37
C ILE A 9 -6.67 18.39 1.89
N PRO A 10 -5.64 18.21 2.73
CA PRO A 10 -4.48 17.44 2.35
C PRO A 10 -4.89 16.02 1.93
N ILE A 11 -4.47 15.61 0.73
CA ILE A 11 -4.96 14.37 0.09
C ILE A 11 -4.77 13.12 0.96
N LYS A 12 -3.77 13.11 1.85
CA LYS A 12 -3.53 12.06 2.85
C LYS A 12 -4.75 11.77 3.75
N HIS A 13 -5.64 12.74 3.95
CA HIS A 13 -6.86 12.56 4.72
C HIS A 13 -8.00 11.94 3.90
N LEU A 14 -7.88 11.90 2.57
CA LEU A 14 -8.87 11.42 1.62
C LEU A 14 -8.46 10.12 0.91
N VAL A 15 -7.29 9.57 1.22
CA VAL A 15 -6.89 8.22 0.76
C VAL A 15 -8.00 7.24 1.11
N ASN A 16 -8.44 6.46 0.12
CA ASN A 16 -9.48 5.44 0.27
C ASN A 16 -9.04 4.06 -0.22
N GLY A 17 -7.79 3.93 -0.68
CA GLY A 17 -7.23 2.67 -1.19
C GLY A 17 -7.82 2.20 -2.51
N ALA A 18 -8.67 3.03 -3.13
CA ALA A 18 -9.35 2.78 -4.39
C ALA A 18 -9.02 3.91 -5.37
N THR A 19 -9.90 4.89 -5.50
CA THR A 19 -9.72 6.04 -6.40
C THR A 19 -8.64 7.02 -5.96
N ILE A 20 -8.22 6.97 -4.69
CA ILE A 20 -7.09 7.72 -4.13
C ILE A 20 -6.26 6.73 -3.30
N ALA A 21 -5.06 6.40 -3.78
CA ALA A 21 -4.20 5.40 -3.18
C ALA A 21 -2.74 5.86 -3.19
N GLN A 22 -1.95 5.34 -2.25
CA GLN A 22 -0.50 5.41 -2.34
C GLN A 22 -0.02 4.26 -3.22
N VAL A 23 0.77 4.58 -4.24
CA VAL A 23 1.29 3.61 -5.20
C VAL A 23 2.82 3.59 -5.08
N PRO A 24 3.45 2.42 -4.91
CA PRO A 24 4.90 2.31 -4.94
C PRO A 24 5.45 2.75 -6.29
N VAL A 25 6.45 3.63 -6.27
CA VAL A 25 7.22 4.06 -7.43
C VAL A 25 8.68 4.18 -7.01
N ASP A 26 9.60 3.98 -7.96
CA ASP A 26 11.05 4.03 -7.67
C ASP A 26 11.51 5.46 -7.35
N GLU A 27 10.89 6.45 -7.99
CA GLU A 27 11.23 7.86 -7.86
C GLU A 27 9.98 8.74 -7.97
N VAL A 28 9.98 9.86 -7.22
CA VAL A 28 8.98 10.92 -7.33
C VAL A 28 9.70 12.25 -7.48
N ILE A 29 9.37 13.00 -8.54
CA ILE A 29 9.87 14.36 -8.75
C ILE A 29 8.76 15.33 -8.34
N TYR A 30 9.06 16.21 -7.38
CA TYR A 30 8.11 17.21 -6.88
C TYR A 30 8.32 18.55 -7.57
N TRP A 31 7.32 18.98 -8.33
CA TRP A 31 7.22 20.34 -8.84
C TRP A 31 6.23 21.12 -8.00
N HIS A 32 6.65 22.29 -7.49
CA HIS A 32 5.75 23.21 -6.82
C HIS A 32 5.81 24.57 -7.52
N VAL A 33 4.65 25.08 -7.93
CA VAL A 33 4.56 26.29 -8.74
C VAL A 33 4.18 27.45 -7.82
N GLU A 34 5.07 28.43 -7.71
CA GLU A 34 4.80 29.68 -6.99
C GLU A 34 4.13 30.71 -7.91
N LEU A 35 3.14 31.41 -7.37
CA LEU A 35 2.45 32.52 -8.02
C LEU A 35 2.60 33.78 -7.14
N ASP A 36 2.18 34.95 -7.66
CA ASP A 36 2.20 36.22 -6.92
C ASP A 36 1.40 36.15 -5.59
N GLY A 37 0.38 35.29 -5.55
CA GLY A 37 -0.35 34.93 -4.34
C GLY A 37 -0.70 33.45 -4.37
N HIS A 38 -0.78 32.83 -3.19
CA HIS A 38 -1.19 31.44 -3.09
C HIS A 38 -2.60 31.26 -3.68
N ASP A 39 -2.79 30.27 -4.56
CA ASP A 39 -4.06 30.05 -5.27
C ASP A 39 -4.17 28.57 -5.74
N ILE A 40 -5.23 28.27 -6.49
CA ILE A 40 -5.52 26.95 -7.04
C ILE A 40 -5.02 26.85 -8.48
N LEU A 41 -4.28 25.78 -8.75
CA LEU A 41 -3.84 25.37 -10.08
C LEU A 41 -4.63 24.16 -10.56
N LEU A 42 -4.64 23.93 -11.87
CA LEU A 42 -5.13 22.68 -12.45
C LEU A 42 -3.93 21.81 -12.82
N ALA A 43 -3.75 20.69 -12.12
CA ALA A 43 -2.79 19.66 -12.46
C ALA A 43 -3.56 18.49 -13.08
N GLU A 44 -3.33 18.20 -14.36
CA GLU A 44 -4.07 17.17 -15.11
C GLU A 44 -5.61 17.30 -15.01
N GLY A 45 -6.09 18.55 -14.94
CA GLY A 45 -7.52 18.87 -14.80
C GLY A 45 -8.07 18.74 -13.37
N LEU A 46 -7.24 18.40 -12.38
CA LEU A 46 -7.62 18.38 -10.97
C LEU A 46 -7.14 19.66 -10.25
N PRO A 47 -8.01 20.32 -9.45
CA PRO A 47 -7.60 21.41 -8.58
C PRO A 47 -6.53 20.97 -7.57
N ALA A 48 -5.41 21.70 -7.54
CA ALA A 48 -4.29 21.51 -6.61
C ALA A 48 -3.83 22.85 -6.06
N GLU A 49 -3.24 22.86 -4.86
CA GLU A 49 -2.68 24.08 -4.28
C GLU A 49 -1.41 24.52 -5.03
N SER A 50 -1.21 25.83 -5.19
CA SER A 50 0.07 26.40 -5.59
C SER A 50 1.05 26.38 -4.40
N PHE A 51 2.31 26.73 -4.64
CA PHE A 51 3.29 26.80 -3.55
C PHE A 51 2.96 27.92 -2.56
N LEU A 52 2.86 27.54 -1.28
CA LEU A 52 2.95 28.45 -0.15
C LEU A 52 4.23 28.13 0.63
N ASP A 53 5.16 29.09 0.69
CA ASP A 53 6.42 28.94 1.40
C ASP A 53 6.26 28.94 2.92
N THR A 54 5.90 27.80 3.49
CA THR A 54 5.85 27.62 4.95
C THR A 54 7.23 27.31 5.55
N GLY A 55 8.32 27.83 4.95
CA GLY A 55 9.69 27.59 5.39
C GLY A 55 10.34 26.34 4.80
N VAL A 56 9.79 25.80 3.70
CA VAL A 56 10.28 24.56 3.06
C VAL A 56 11.06 24.82 1.77
N ARG A 57 11.15 26.08 1.32
CA ARG A 57 11.81 26.46 0.06
C ARG A 57 13.22 25.90 -0.08
N ALA A 58 14.02 25.93 0.99
CA ALA A 58 15.40 25.45 0.99
C ALA A 58 15.55 23.95 0.65
N GLY A 59 14.45 23.18 0.67
CA GLY A 59 14.42 21.78 0.25
C GLY A 59 14.34 21.55 -1.27
N PHE A 60 14.10 22.59 -2.07
CA PHE A 60 14.06 22.50 -3.54
C PHE A 60 15.41 22.84 -4.17
N GLU A 61 15.69 22.25 -5.34
CA GLU A 61 16.97 22.46 -6.05
C GLU A 61 17.24 23.95 -6.36
N ASN A 62 16.20 24.69 -6.73
CA ASN A 62 16.24 26.14 -6.98
C ASN A 62 15.97 26.98 -5.72
N GLY A 63 15.87 26.35 -4.54
CA GLY A 63 15.58 27.01 -3.28
C GLY A 63 16.79 27.65 -2.59
N SER A 64 17.99 27.45 -3.15
CA SER A 64 19.28 27.88 -2.58
C SER A 64 19.87 29.15 -3.22
N ASP A 65 19.15 29.80 -4.14
CA ASP A 65 19.58 31.05 -4.78
C ASP A 65 19.57 32.25 -3.80
N PRO A 66 20.46 33.25 -4.00
CA PRO A 66 20.74 34.26 -2.98
C PRO A 66 19.55 35.20 -2.76
N VAL A 67 19.22 35.37 -1.47
CA VAL A 67 18.36 36.40 -0.85
C VAL A 67 17.62 37.30 -1.85
N THR A 68 16.31 37.06 -1.99
CA THR A 68 15.36 37.99 -2.61
C THR A 68 15.68 39.41 -2.15
N LEU A 69 15.85 40.39 -3.05
CA LEU A 69 16.20 41.77 -2.68
C LEU A 69 15.15 42.45 -1.77
N HIS A 70 13.94 41.89 -1.70
CA HIS A 70 12.89 42.22 -0.75
C HIS A 70 12.22 40.93 -0.23
N PRO A 71 12.83 40.21 0.73
CA PRO A 71 12.19 39.05 1.31
C PRO A 71 11.03 39.52 2.19
N ASP A 72 9.82 39.05 1.92
CA ASP A 72 8.75 39.14 2.89
C ASP A 72 8.99 38.06 3.95
N PHE A 73 9.54 38.51 5.09
CA PHE A 73 9.80 37.66 6.25
C PHE A 73 8.58 37.53 7.17
N ALA A 74 7.39 37.96 6.74
CA ALA A 74 6.19 37.70 7.48
C ALA A 74 6.05 36.18 7.68
N PRO A 75 5.93 35.70 8.94
CA PRO A 75 5.74 34.29 9.18
C PRO A 75 4.42 33.85 8.53
N ARG A 76 4.52 33.08 7.44
CA ARG A 76 3.34 32.51 6.78
C ARG A 76 2.64 31.56 7.75
N SER A 77 1.38 31.85 8.01
CA SER A 77 0.48 31.19 8.93
C SER A 77 -0.63 30.45 8.16
N HIS A 78 -1.50 29.74 8.87
CA HIS A 78 -2.68 29.11 8.26
C HIS A 78 -3.63 30.13 7.60
N ALA A 79 -3.50 31.43 7.89
CA ALA A 79 -4.30 32.49 7.28
C ALA A 79 -3.86 32.84 5.85
N ASP A 80 -2.66 32.42 5.43
CA ASP A 80 -2.10 32.73 4.11
C ASP A 80 -2.50 31.70 3.03
N PHE A 81 -3.27 30.68 3.42
CA PHE A 81 -3.89 29.78 2.45
C PHE A 81 -5.00 30.50 1.66
N CYS A 82 -5.13 30.16 0.37
CA CYS A 82 -6.09 30.79 -0.54
C CYS A 82 -7.53 30.39 -0.23
N ARG A 83 -7.69 29.32 0.56
CA ARG A 83 -8.93 28.75 1.07
C ARG A 83 -8.66 28.16 2.47
N PRO A 84 -9.69 28.00 3.30
CA PRO A 84 -9.54 27.37 4.61
C PRO A 84 -8.94 25.97 4.51
N LEU A 85 -7.90 25.70 5.31
CA LEU A 85 -7.31 24.38 5.44
C LEU A 85 -8.10 23.52 6.43
N VAL A 86 -8.59 22.37 6.00
CA VAL A 86 -9.37 21.42 6.80
C VAL A 86 -8.63 20.09 6.89
N GLN A 87 -8.27 19.68 8.11
CA GLN A 87 -7.46 18.48 8.37
C GLN A 87 -8.25 17.31 9.01
N GLY A 88 -9.53 17.51 9.32
CA GLY A 88 -10.37 16.50 9.94
C GLY A 88 -11.81 16.94 10.18
N GLY A 89 -12.53 16.19 11.00
CA GLY A 89 -13.91 16.49 11.39
C GLY A 89 -14.97 16.13 10.34
N ALA A 90 -16.20 16.60 10.57
CA ALA A 90 -17.37 16.20 9.81
C ALA A 90 -17.23 16.43 8.29
N LEU A 91 -16.50 17.47 7.88
CA LEU A 91 -16.29 17.75 6.46
C LEU A 91 -15.41 16.68 5.78
N VAL A 92 -14.30 16.29 6.41
CA VAL A 92 -13.45 15.20 5.89
C VAL A 92 -14.23 13.88 5.87
N THR A 93 -15.02 13.59 6.90
CA THR A 93 -15.90 12.41 6.92
C THR A 93 -16.89 12.40 5.77
N ALA A 94 -17.54 13.55 5.49
CA ALA A 94 -18.47 13.68 4.37
C ALA A 94 -17.76 13.49 3.01
N MET A 95 -16.56 14.04 2.83
CA MET A 95 -15.76 13.86 1.62
C MET A 95 -15.33 12.40 1.43
N ARG A 96 -14.89 11.71 2.50
CA ARG A 96 -14.60 10.26 2.47
C ARG A 96 -15.82 9.45 2.01
N ALA A 97 -17.02 9.76 2.54
CA ALA A 97 -18.25 9.08 2.15
C ALA A 97 -18.63 9.31 0.67
N GLN A 98 -18.43 10.53 0.16
CA GLN A 98 -18.63 10.84 -1.26
C GLN A 98 -17.65 10.08 -2.15
N LEU A 99 -16.37 10.03 -1.77
CA LEU A 99 -15.33 9.29 -2.50
C LEU A 99 -15.60 7.78 -2.49
N ALA A 100 -16.08 7.22 -1.37
CA ALA A 100 -16.49 5.82 -1.30
C ALA A 100 -17.68 5.52 -2.24
N THR A 101 -18.67 6.41 -2.28
CA THR A 101 -19.80 6.31 -3.23
C THR A 101 -19.32 6.38 -4.67
N ARG A 102 -18.40 7.30 -4.99
CA ARG A 102 -17.78 7.41 -6.31
C ARG A 102 -17.00 6.16 -6.68
N ALA A 103 -16.22 5.60 -5.76
CA ALA A 103 -15.49 4.36 -5.97
C ALA A 103 -16.46 3.21 -6.31
N ALA A 104 -17.58 3.08 -5.59
CA ALA A 104 -18.59 2.07 -5.91
C ALA A 104 -19.20 2.25 -7.31
N VAL A 105 -19.51 3.49 -7.73
CA VAL A 105 -19.99 3.79 -9.08
C VAL A 105 -18.95 3.42 -10.15
N LEU A 106 -17.66 3.57 -9.83
CA LEU A 106 -16.54 3.17 -10.69
C LEU A 106 -16.22 1.67 -10.63
N GLY A 107 -17.05 0.86 -9.94
CA GLY A 107 -16.94 -0.60 -9.90
C GLY A 107 -16.05 -1.16 -8.78
N TRP A 108 -15.64 -0.33 -7.81
CA TRP A 108 -14.93 -0.82 -6.62
C TRP A 108 -15.88 -1.45 -5.60
N ILE A 109 -15.51 -2.59 -5.03
CA ILE A 109 -16.29 -3.34 -4.03
C ILE A 109 -15.44 -3.73 -2.81
N ILE A 110 -16.08 -3.92 -1.66
CA ILE A 110 -15.44 -4.56 -0.49
C ILE A 110 -15.52 -6.08 -0.68
N THR A 111 -14.42 -6.80 -0.44
CA THR A 111 -14.37 -8.27 -0.52
C THR A 111 -13.84 -8.90 0.78
N ARG A 112 -13.98 -10.20 0.90
CA ARG A 112 -13.25 -10.99 1.90
C ARG A 112 -12.17 -11.88 1.27
N ASP A 113 -12.06 -11.84 -0.05
CA ASP A 113 -11.00 -12.57 -0.76
C ASP A 113 -9.69 -11.77 -0.68
N PRO A 114 -8.68 -12.29 0.03
CA PRO A 114 -7.38 -11.62 0.12
C PRO A 114 -6.53 -11.77 -1.14
N ASP A 115 -6.97 -12.45 -2.20
CA ASP A 115 -6.14 -12.81 -3.36
C ASP A 115 -4.87 -13.56 -2.96
N LEU A 116 -4.94 -14.41 -1.94
CA LEU A 116 -3.74 -15.04 -1.41
C LEU A 116 -3.08 -15.90 -2.49
N HIS A 117 -1.82 -15.62 -2.81
CA HIS A 117 -1.03 -16.39 -3.76
C HIS A 117 0.46 -16.38 -3.41
N LEU A 118 1.22 -17.31 -3.97
CA LEU A 118 2.68 -17.22 -3.98
C LEU A 118 3.15 -16.68 -5.32
N VAL A 119 4.22 -15.88 -5.27
CA VAL A 119 5.09 -15.64 -6.42
C VAL A 119 6.40 -16.37 -6.14
N ALA A 120 6.62 -17.49 -6.82
CA ALA A 120 7.79 -18.35 -6.66
C ALA A 120 8.65 -18.29 -7.93
N ASP A 121 9.88 -17.79 -7.82
CA ASP A 121 10.79 -17.55 -8.96
C ASP A 121 10.11 -16.85 -10.15
N GLY A 122 9.21 -15.90 -9.86
CA GLY A 122 8.44 -15.13 -10.84
C GLY A 122 7.13 -15.78 -11.30
N ALA A 123 6.88 -17.05 -10.98
CA ALA A 123 5.64 -17.74 -11.32
C ALA A 123 4.57 -17.59 -10.22
N VAL A 124 3.32 -17.34 -10.61
CA VAL A 124 2.18 -17.27 -9.68
C VAL A 124 1.68 -18.69 -9.37
N ILE A 125 1.58 -19.02 -8.09
CA ILE A 125 1.03 -20.30 -7.60
C ILE A 125 -0.18 -20.00 -6.71
N ARG A 126 -1.34 -20.56 -7.10
CA ARG A 126 -2.60 -20.41 -6.36
C ARG A 126 -2.76 -21.50 -5.29
N PRO A 127 -3.28 -21.18 -4.10
CA PRO A 127 -3.49 -22.18 -3.08
C PRO A 127 -4.77 -22.98 -3.31
N VAL A 128 -4.79 -24.19 -2.76
CA VAL A 128 -6.03 -24.89 -2.40
C VAL A 128 -6.36 -24.49 -0.96
N VAL A 129 -7.48 -23.80 -0.76
CA VAL A 129 -7.91 -23.31 0.56
C VAL A 129 -8.93 -24.27 1.16
N SER A 130 -8.75 -24.62 2.44
CA SER A 130 -9.68 -25.44 3.22
C SER A 130 -9.76 -24.90 4.64
N GLY A 131 -10.87 -24.22 4.98
CA GLY A 131 -11.00 -23.51 6.25
C GLY A 131 -9.94 -22.43 6.39
N ASP A 132 -9.23 -22.42 7.52
CA ASP A 132 -8.16 -21.47 7.82
C ASP A 132 -6.78 -21.91 7.33
N VAL A 133 -6.71 -22.84 6.37
CA VAL A 133 -5.43 -23.34 5.82
C VAL A 133 -5.40 -23.14 4.30
N ALA A 134 -4.36 -22.45 3.82
CA ALA A 134 -4.03 -22.33 2.41
C ALA A 134 -2.84 -23.22 2.07
N ARG A 135 -3.02 -24.16 1.14
CA ARG A 135 -1.98 -25.11 0.72
C ARG A 135 -1.46 -24.79 -0.67
N PHE A 136 -0.15 -24.67 -0.80
CA PHE A 136 0.58 -24.42 -2.04
C PHE A 136 1.47 -25.60 -2.40
N SER A 137 1.68 -25.81 -3.70
CA SER A 137 2.67 -26.76 -4.23
C SER A 137 3.76 -25.97 -4.93
N LEU A 138 4.95 -25.93 -4.34
CA LEU A 138 6.13 -25.27 -4.87
C LEU A 138 6.94 -26.32 -5.67
N PRO A 139 7.31 -26.02 -6.92
CA PRO A 139 8.15 -26.90 -7.72
C PRO A 139 9.52 -27.16 -7.07
N ALA A 140 10.06 -28.35 -7.32
CA ALA A 140 11.43 -28.68 -6.95
C ALA A 140 12.44 -27.63 -7.41
N GLY A 141 13.35 -27.23 -6.52
CA GLY A 141 14.40 -26.25 -6.83
C GLY A 141 13.99 -24.79 -6.74
N THR A 142 12.78 -24.48 -6.23
CA THR A 142 12.33 -23.10 -5.96
C THR A 142 13.36 -22.35 -5.11
N ARG A 143 13.82 -21.18 -5.57
CA ARG A 143 14.90 -20.39 -4.92
C ARG A 143 14.39 -19.18 -4.16
N SER A 144 13.21 -18.69 -4.52
CA SER A 144 12.56 -17.55 -3.91
C SER A 144 11.06 -17.75 -3.91
N ALA A 145 10.40 -17.38 -2.82
CA ALA A 145 8.94 -17.33 -2.77
C ALA A 145 8.49 -16.11 -1.97
N ARG A 146 7.48 -15.41 -2.46
CA ARG A 146 6.78 -14.37 -1.71
C ARG A 146 5.32 -14.74 -1.55
N LEU A 147 4.81 -14.61 -0.34
CA LEU A 147 3.38 -14.69 -0.05
C LEU A 147 2.75 -13.32 -0.28
N MET A 148 1.86 -13.26 -1.26
CA MET A 148 1.22 -12.06 -1.74
C MET A 148 -0.25 -12.06 -1.32
N SER A 149 -0.75 -10.88 -0.94
CA SER A 149 -2.17 -10.67 -0.69
C SER A 149 -2.57 -9.23 -0.98
N ARG A 150 -3.87 -9.02 -1.18
CA ARG A 150 -4.51 -7.72 -1.02
C ARG A 150 -4.24 -7.20 0.38
N THR A 151 -4.20 -5.88 0.46
CA THR A 151 -4.00 -5.16 1.71
C THR A 151 -5.13 -4.19 1.94
N TYR A 152 -5.44 -3.92 3.20
CA TYR A 152 -6.31 -2.83 3.59
C TYR A 152 -5.64 -2.00 4.68
N THR A 153 -6.17 -0.80 4.88
CA THR A 153 -5.81 0.04 6.01
C THR A 153 -7.05 0.23 6.88
N PRO A 154 -7.03 -0.17 8.16
CA PRO A 154 -8.23 -0.12 9.00
C PRO A 154 -8.90 1.25 9.06
N ASP A 155 -8.13 2.35 9.10
CA ASP A 155 -8.64 3.74 9.07
C ASP A 155 -9.55 4.05 7.87
N LEU A 156 -9.43 3.28 6.79
CA LEU A 156 -10.24 3.45 5.58
C LEU A 156 -11.66 2.88 5.74
N LEU A 157 -11.80 1.82 6.55
CA LEU A 157 -13.09 1.22 6.88
C LEU A 157 -13.71 1.89 8.11
N ASP A 158 -12.88 2.24 9.08
CA ASP A 158 -13.27 2.89 10.32
C ASP A 158 -12.28 3.98 10.69
N SER A 159 -12.62 5.22 10.35
CA SER A 159 -11.80 6.39 10.66
C SER A 159 -11.62 6.67 12.16
N THR A 160 -12.40 6.02 13.03
CA THR A 160 -12.25 6.15 14.48
C THR A 160 -11.11 5.28 15.03
N SER A 161 -10.72 4.24 14.28
CA SER A 161 -9.59 3.37 14.62
C SER A 161 -8.28 4.15 14.67
N GLY A 162 -8.08 5.11 13.75
CA GLY A 162 -6.81 5.81 13.57
C GLY A 162 -5.65 4.91 13.11
N ASP A 163 -5.89 3.61 12.93
CA ASP A 163 -4.89 2.63 12.51
C ASP A 163 -4.64 2.72 11.00
N ARG A 164 -3.51 3.34 10.67
CA ARG A 164 -3.07 3.60 9.29
C ARG A 164 -2.14 2.53 8.74
N ARG A 165 -1.97 1.40 9.44
CA ARG A 165 -1.09 0.33 8.97
C ARG A 165 -1.63 -0.27 7.67
N ARG A 166 -0.74 -0.73 6.80
CA ARG A 166 -1.06 -1.54 5.63
C ARG A 166 -1.06 -3.01 6.05
N LEU A 167 -2.23 -3.63 6.12
CA LEU A 167 -2.41 -4.98 6.64
C LEU A 167 -2.91 -5.92 5.54
N GLY A 168 -2.18 -7.01 5.30
CA GLY A 168 -2.52 -8.06 4.35
C GLY A 168 -3.36 -9.16 4.98
N VAL A 169 -2.89 -10.39 4.92
CA VAL A 169 -3.44 -11.52 5.69
C VAL A 169 -2.70 -11.72 7.01
N PRO A 170 -3.40 -12.07 8.09
CA PRO A 170 -2.78 -12.49 9.35
C PRO A 170 -2.44 -14.00 9.31
N LEU A 171 -1.24 -14.35 9.75
CA LEU A 171 -0.69 -15.71 9.73
C LEU A 171 -0.46 -16.22 11.15
N ARG A 172 -0.69 -17.51 11.39
CA ARG A 172 -0.38 -18.23 12.66
C ARG A 172 0.85 -19.13 12.58
N GLY A 173 1.28 -19.50 11.37
CA GLY A 173 2.46 -20.34 11.18
C GLY A 173 2.53 -20.85 9.75
N LEU A 174 3.68 -21.44 9.42
CA LEU A 174 3.93 -22.10 8.14
C LEU A 174 4.39 -23.52 8.39
N LEU A 175 3.83 -24.48 7.66
CA LEU A 175 4.28 -25.86 7.67
C LEU A 175 4.73 -26.27 6.27
N MET A 176 5.96 -26.73 6.15
CA MET A 176 6.55 -27.17 4.89
C MET A 176 6.79 -28.68 4.93
N ARG A 177 6.39 -29.40 3.88
CA ARG A 177 6.62 -30.85 3.76
C ARG A 177 6.97 -31.22 2.32
N ASP A 178 7.90 -32.16 2.14
CA ASP A 178 8.05 -32.83 0.85
C ASP A 178 7.42 -34.25 0.90
N ARG A 179 7.54 -35.01 -0.19
CA ARG A 179 7.06 -36.40 -0.25
C ARG A 179 8.05 -37.44 0.26
N VAL A 180 9.30 -37.02 0.54
CA VAL A 180 10.44 -37.89 0.86
C VAL A 180 10.67 -37.97 2.37
N GLY A 181 10.13 -37.02 3.14
CA GLY A 181 10.15 -36.99 4.60
C GLY A 181 10.64 -35.67 5.21
N PHE A 182 11.00 -34.66 4.41
CA PHE A 182 11.26 -33.31 4.91
C PHE A 182 9.98 -32.76 5.55
N ALA A 183 10.11 -32.23 6.75
CA ALA A 183 9.06 -31.48 7.42
C ALA A 183 9.69 -30.36 8.24
N ARG A 184 9.17 -29.14 8.10
CA ARG A 184 9.57 -28.00 8.93
C ARG A 184 8.34 -27.22 9.34
N ASP A 185 8.17 -27.11 10.65
CA ASP A 185 7.23 -26.19 11.27
C ASP A 185 7.96 -24.87 11.54
N VAL A 186 7.44 -23.76 11.01
CA VAL A 186 8.01 -22.43 11.12
C VAL A 186 7.03 -21.59 11.95
N ALA A 187 7.44 -21.30 13.18
CA ALA A 187 6.70 -20.44 14.07
C ALA A 187 6.61 -19.01 13.50
N VAL A 188 5.56 -18.28 13.86
CA VAL A 188 5.35 -16.90 13.38
C VAL A 188 6.44 -15.93 13.83
N ASP A 189 7.05 -16.18 14.99
CA ASP A 189 8.15 -15.39 15.53
C ASP A 189 9.53 -15.79 14.97
N ASP A 190 9.61 -16.75 14.04
CA ASP A 190 10.86 -17.16 13.41
C ASP A 190 11.53 -15.94 12.72
N PRO A 191 12.81 -15.66 13.01
CA PRO A 191 13.51 -14.49 12.46
C PRO A 191 13.64 -14.52 10.93
N ALA A 192 13.51 -15.68 10.29
CA ALA A 192 13.47 -15.80 8.83
C ALA A 192 12.23 -15.12 8.22
N LEU A 193 11.19 -14.87 9.00
CA LEU A 193 9.96 -14.18 8.60
C LEU A 193 9.99 -12.68 8.92
N ALA A 194 11.16 -12.02 8.88
CA ALA A 194 11.26 -10.60 9.19
C ALA A 194 10.71 -9.68 8.08
N ALA A 195 10.89 -10.06 6.81
CA ALA A 195 10.58 -9.20 5.68
C ALA A 195 9.11 -9.34 5.23
N GLY A 196 8.35 -8.26 5.36
CA GLY A 196 6.94 -8.17 4.95
C GLY A 196 5.93 -8.69 5.98
N LEU A 197 6.34 -8.83 7.25
CA LEU A 197 5.45 -9.20 8.35
C LEU A 197 5.62 -8.23 9.55
N SER A 198 4.51 -7.91 10.23
CA SER A 198 4.46 -7.04 11.42
C SER A 198 5.19 -7.64 12.62
N TYR A 199 5.23 -6.96 13.77
CA TYR A 199 5.59 -7.62 15.04
C TYR A 199 4.55 -8.70 15.42
N VAL A 200 4.92 -9.60 16.34
CA VAL A 200 4.03 -10.63 16.92
C VAL A 200 3.22 -10.01 18.05
N PRO A 201 1.89 -9.86 17.92
CA PRO A 201 1.01 -9.59 19.03
C PRO A 201 0.53 -10.91 19.69
N GLY A 202 0.03 -10.80 20.91
CA GLY A 202 -0.55 -11.94 21.65
C GLY A 202 0.36 -12.50 22.75
N GLN A 203 -0.21 -13.41 23.53
CA GLN A 203 0.50 -14.17 24.56
C GLN A 203 0.94 -15.54 23.99
N GLU A 204 1.77 -16.26 24.73
CA GLU A 204 2.21 -17.61 24.36
C GLU A 204 0.99 -18.52 24.09
N GLY A 205 0.92 -19.12 22.88
CA GLY A 205 -0.19 -19.95 22.42
C GLY A 205 -1.27 -19.27 21.57
N ASP A 206 -1.28 -17.94 21.44
CA ASP A 206 -2.19 -17.20 20.53
C ASP A 206 -1.44 -16.14 19.71
N GLN A 207 -0.26 -16.50 19.23
CA GLN A 207 0.58 -15.64 18.42
C GLN A 207 0.15 -15.67 16.95
N TRP A 208 0.27 -14.52 16.30
CA TRP A 208 0.03 -14.36 14.87
C TRP A 208 0.80 -13.13 14.34
N ARG A 209 0.84 -12.91 13.02
CA ARG A 209 1.44 -11.70 12.43
C ARG A 209 0.68 -11.26 11.19
N TRP A 210 0.51 -9.95 10.99
CA TRP A 210 0.02 -9.45 9.71
C TRP A 210 1.14 -9.48 8.69
N THR A 211 0.86 -9.98 7.49
CA THR A 211 1.64 -9.62 6.30
C THR A 211 1.38 -8.16 5.94
N ASP A 212 2.29 -7.53 5.20
CA ASP A 212 2.12 -6.19 4.65
C ASP A 212 1.63 -6.20 3.19
N GLY A 213 1.23 -7.37 2.69
CA GLY A 213 0.87 -7.65 1.30
C GLY A 213 1.95 -8.34 0.46
N SER A 214 3.21 -8.38 0.93
CA SER A 214 4.32 -9.07 0.27
C SER A 214 5.32 -9.61 1.29
N ALA A 215 5.02 -10.78 1.88
CA ALA A 215 5.91 -11.47 2.80
C ALA A 215 6.96 -12.31 2.07
N MET A 216 8.25 -12.06 2.32
CA MET A 216 9.33 -12.87 1.77
C MET A 216 9.48 -14.18 2.55
N LEU A 217 9.54 -15.30 1.83
CA LEU A 217 9.89 -16.61 2.37
C LEU A 217 11.28 -17.00 1.85
N PRO A 218 12.34 -16.95 2.68
CA PRO A 218 13.69 -17.27 2.22
C PRO A 218 13.85 -18.77 1.99
N ALA A 219 14.60 -19.17 0.96
CA ALA A 219 14.82 -20.59 0.63
C ALA A 219 15.52 -21.40 1.72
N ALA A 220 16.16 -20.73 2.68
CA ALA A 220 16.67 -21.36 3.90
C ALA A 220 15.58 -22.09 4.69
N LEU A 221 14.31 -21.72 4.54
CA LEU A 221 13.18 -22.41 5.17
C LEU A 221 13.00 -23.83 4.64
N TRP A 222 13.30 -24.09 3.37
CA TRP A 222 13.19 -25.41 2.74
C TRP A 222 14.54 -25.96 2.27
N ALA A 223 15.64 -25.50 2.87
CA ALA A 223 16.95 -26.08 2.64
C ALA A 223 16.95 -27.55 3.07
N GLY A 224 17.23 -28.45 2.12
CA GLY A 224 17.22 -29.90 2.33
C GLY A 224 15.96 -30.63 1.89
N ALA A 225 14.91 -29.92 1.46
CA ALA A 225 13.75 -30.53 0.82
C ALA A 225 14.15 -31.22 -0.51
N GLN A 226 13.51 -32.35 -0.82
CA GLN A 226 13.74 -33.11 -2.03
C GLN A 226 12.46 -33.20 -2.87
N GLY A 227 12.56 -32.78 -4.13
CA GLY A 227 11.42 -32.73 -5.04
C GLY A 227 10.47 -31.57 -4.70
N ASP A 228 9.20 -31.73 -5.02
CA ASP A 228 8.17 -30.71 -4.80
C ASP A 228 7.87 -30.53 -3.31
N LEU A 229 7.67 -29.27 -2.92
CA LEU A 229 7.37 -28.87 -1.56
C LEU A 229 5.89 -28.48 -1.43
N THR A 230 5.21 -29.01 -0.42
CA THR A 230 3.92 -28.53 0.03
C THR A 230 4.14 -27.50 1.14
N LEU A 231 3.64 -26.27 0.92
CA LEU A 231 3.61 -25.22 1.93
C LEU A 231 2.16 -25.04 2.39
N GLU A 232 1.92 -25.22 3.68
CA GLU A 232 0.66 -24.89 4.34
C GLU A 232 0.82 -23.60 5.14
N VAL A 233 -0.10 -22.67 4.92
CA VAL A 233 -0.16 -21.39 5.60
C VAL A 233 -1.40 -21.38 6.48
N ALA A 234 -1.21 -21.28 7.79
CA ALA A 234 -2.31 -21.14 8.75
C ALA A 234 -2.74 -19.67 8.83
N LEU A 235 -3.99 -19.39 8.50
CA LEU A 235 -4.58 -18.06 8.38
C LEU A 235 -5.40 -17.68 9.62
N VAL A 236 -5.68 -16.39 9.77
CA VAL A 236 -6.78 -15.87 10.60
C VAL A 236 -7.75 -15.12 9.70
N SER A 237 -9.05 -15.17 9.99
CA SER A 237 -10.09 -14.51 9.18
C SER A 237 -9.94 -12.97 9.18
N ALA A 238 -10.06 -12.32 8.00
CA ALA A 238 -10.00 -10.87 7.80
C ALA A 238 -10.89 -10.39 6.61
N SER A 239 -11.03 -9.08 6.38
CA SER A 239 -11.81 -8.46 5.26
C SER A 239 -10.98 -7.41 4.50
N HIS A 240 -11.20 -7.22 3.19
CA HIS A 240 -10.36 -6.43 2.25
C HIS A 240 -11.19 -5.65 1.19
N TRP A 241 -10.57 -4.86 0.30
CA TRP A 241 -11.24 -4.21 -0.85
C TRP A 241 -10.77 -4.81 -2.20
N THR A 242 -11.61 -4.79 -3.26
CA THR A 242 -11.32 -5.23 -4.65
C THR A 242 -12.05 -4.40 -5.72
N GLY A 243 -11.45 -4.18 -6.90
CA GLY A 243 -12.13 -3.63 -8.09
C GLY A 243 -11.28 -3.76 -9.37
N ASP A 244 -11.90 -3.69 -10.55
CA ASP A 244 -11.27 -3.97 -11.88
C ASP A 244 -10.59 -2.74 -12.54
N GLY A 245 -10.53 -1.58 -11.89
CA GLY A 245 -10.17 -0.32 -12.56
C GLY A 245 -8.72 0.13 -12.39
N VAL A 246 -7.77 -0.49 -13.12
CA VAL A 246 -6.43 0.06 -13.50
C VAL A 246 -5.41 0.35 -12.37
N TYR A 247 -5.81 0.45 -11.09
CA TYR A 247 -4.90 0.83 -9.99
C TYR A 247 -4.88 -0.14 -8.78
N ALA A 248 -5.65 -1.23 -8.83
CA ALA A 248 -5.51 -2.35 -7.89
C ALA A 248 -4.34 -3.24 -8.33
N SER A 249 -3.11 -2.79 -8.09
CA SER A 249 -1.84 -3.46 -8.45
C SER A 249 -1.84 -4.12 -9.84
N GLN A 250 -1.22 -3.45 -10.82
CA GLN A 250 -0.74 -4.22 -11.96
C GLN A 250 0.30 -5.22 -11.44
N ALA A 251 -0.07 -6.50 -11.47
CA ALA A 251 0.93 -7.55 -11.63
C ALA A 251 1.77 -7.14 -12.84
N SER A 252 3.08 -7.04 -12.64
CA SER A 252 4.05 -6.66 -13.65
C SER A 252 3.76 -7.39 -14.96
N GLY A 253 3.29 -6.66 -15.97
CA GLY A 253 3.23 -7.14 -17.34
C GLY A 253 4.65 -7.33 -17.88
N PRO A 254 4.82 -8.16 -18.94
CA PRO A 254 6.15 -8.55 -19.40
C PRO A 254 6.91 -7.34 -19.94
N ALA A 255 8.23 -7.35 -19.73
CA ALA A 255 9.16 -6.40 -20.31
C ALA A 255 8.91 -6.28 -21.82
N VAL A 256 8.61 -5.06 -22.27
CA VAL A 256 8.57 -4.76 -23.70
C VAL A 256 10.02 -4.65 -24.15
N ASP A 257 10.43 -5.60 -24.99
CA ASP A 257 11.75 -5.60 -25.62
C ASP A 257 12.01 -4.26 -26.31
N GLY A 258 13.18 -3.69 -26.03
CA GLY A 258 13.68 -2.48 -26.67
C GLY A 258 13.81 -2.70 -28.17
N CYS A 259 12.94 -2.06 -28.94
CA CYS A 259 13.19 -1.81 -30.35
C CYS A 259 13.93 -0.47 -30.46
N ALA A 260 15.24 -0.56 -30.65
CA ALA A 260 16.06 0.54 -31.11
C ALA A 260 15.52 1.03 -32.47
N LEU A 261 15.20 2.32 -32.56
CA LEU A 261 15.18 3.04 -33.82
C LEU A 261 16.25 4.11 -33.77
N ALA A 262 17.38 3.78 -34.38
CA ALA A 262 18.30 4.75 -34.94
C ALA A 262 17.71 5.27 -36.24
N ALA A 263 17.45 6.58 -36.30
CA ALA A 263 17.64 7.51 -37.40
C ALA A 263 16.93 8.83 -37.09
#